data_AF-A0A261QN25-F1
#
_entry.id   AF-A0A261QN25-F1
#
_cell.length_a   1.000
_cell.length_b   1.000
_cell.length_c   1.000
_cell.angle_alpha   90.00
_cell.angle_beta   90.00
_cell.angle_gamma   90.00
#
_symmetry.space_group_name_H-M   'P 1'
#
loop_
_entity.id
_entity.type
_entity.pdbx_description
1 polymer ?
#
loop_
_entity_poly.entity_id
_entity_poly.type
_entity_poly.pdbx_seq_one_letter_code
_entity_poly.pdbx_strand_id
1 'polypeptide(L)'
;MLARFSLTGGQASDTGEALPLLGELKPLSLAADKAYDANAILQHLKSLGIHAVIPSKENRLEQRTLDKHLYASRNLIERFFCRIKQFRRVATRYDKLSEHFASFVALTVAFIWLC
;
A
#
# COMPACT_ATOMS: atom_id res chain seq x y z
N MET A 1 -3.73 -1.33 16.01
CA MET A 1 -4.16 -1.98 14.75
C MET A 1 -2.91 -2.42 14.01
N LEU A 2 -2.73 -3.72 13.73
CA LEU A 2 -1.49 -4.26 13.14
C LEU A 2 -1.34 -3.93 11.64
N ALA A 3 -2.44 -3.89 10.88
CA ALA A 3 -2.47 -3.47 9.48
C ALA A 3 -3.87 -2.95 9.09
N ARG A 4 -3.93 -1.94 8.21
CA ARG A 4 -5.16 -1.47 7.54
C ARG A 4 -5.13 -1.94 6.09
N PHE A 5 -6.18 -2.61 5.64
CA PHE A 5 -6.32 -3.03 4.25
C PHE A 5 -7.80 -3.03 3.84
N SER A 6 -8.04 -2.87 2.55
CA SER A 6 -9.36 -2.93 1.92
C SER A 6 -9.31 -3.96 0.80
N LEU A 7 -10.42 -4.68 0.58
CA LEU A 7 -10.51 -5.66 -0.50
C LEU A 7 -11.26 -5.03 -1.67
N THR A 8 -10.59 -4.96 -2.82
CA THR A 8 -11.16 -4.46 -4.07
C THR A 8 -11.51 -5.59 -5.03
N GLY A 9 -12.50 -5.36 -5.88
CA GLY A 9 -12.79 -6.25 -7.00
C GLY A 9 -11.62 -6.29 -7.98
N GLY A 10 -11.41 -7.41 -8.68
CA GLY A 10 -10.24 -7.60 -9.55
C GLY A 10 -10.10 -6.61 -10.71
N GLN A 11 -11.18 -5.89 -11.06
CA GLN A 11 -11.20 -4.85 -12.11
C GLN A 11 -11.07 -3.43 -11.55
N ALA A 12 -11.11 -3.26 -10.23
CA ALA A 12 -11.07 -1.94 -9.60
C ALA A 12 -9.62 -1.44 -9.49
N SER A 13 -9.43 -0.12 -9.64
CA SER A 13 -8.13 0.51 -9.42
C SER A 13 -7.91 0.75 -7.93
N ASP A 14 -6.73 0.36 -7.44
CA ASP A 14 -6.33 0.56 -6.04
C ASP A 14 -6.14 2.04 -5.67
N THR A 15 -6.06 2.94 -6.66
CA THR A 15 -5.86 4.38 -6.45
C THR A 15 -7.01 5.01 -5.65
N GLY A 16 -8.23 4.49 -5.80
CA GLY A 16 -9.42 4.99 -5.10
C GLY A 16 -9.40 4.69 -3.59
N GLU A 17 -8.80 3.57 -3.20
CA GLU A 17 -8.74 3.13 -1.80
C GLU A 17 -7.58 3.78 -1.02
N ALA A 18 -6.61 4.39 -1.72
CA ALA A 18 -5.41 4.95 -1.08
C ALA A 18 -5.75 6.06 -0.07
N LEU A 19 -6.67 6.97 -0.40
CA LEU A 19 -7.08 8.06 0.48
C LEU A 19 -7.93 7.57 1.67
N PRO A 20 -8.98 6.74 1.47
CA PRO A 20 -9.70 6.11 2.57
C PRO A 20 -8.80 5.34 3.55
N LEU A 21 -7.80 4.61 3.04
CA LEU A 21 -6.88 3.83 3.88
C LEU A 21 -5.92 4.72 4.69
N LEU A 22 -5.53 5.88 4.15
CA LEU A 22 -4.76 6.88 4.88
C LEU A 22 -5.57 7.38 6.08
N GLY A 23 -6.86 7.69 5.87
CA GLY A 23 -7.78 8.14 6.91
C GLY A 23 -7.19 9.29 7.73
N GLU A 24 -7.08 9.09 9.05
CA GLU A 24 -6.52 10.07 9.99
C GLU A 24 -4.99 9.96 10.20
N LEU A 25 -4.32 9.03 9.50
CA LEU A 25 -2.88 8.85 9.66
C LEU A 25 -2.12 10.07 9.10
N LYS A 26 -1.24 10.65 9.93
CA LYS A 26 -0.37 11.76 9.56
C LYS A 26 1.11 11.38 9.77
N PRO A 27 1.65 10.45 8.98
CA PRO A 27 3.06 10.12 9.05
C PRO A 27 3.92 11.29 8.55
N LEU A 28 5.20 11.32 8.94
CA LEU A 28 6.14 12.32 8.43
C LEU A 28 6.36 12.17 6.91
N SER A 29 6.39 10.92 6.43
CA SER A 29 6.56 10.60 5.01
C SER A 29 5.71 9.39 4.61
N LEU A 30 5.33 9.35 3.34
CA LEU A 30 4.63 8.22 2.73
C LEU A 30 5.42 7.72 1.52
N ALA A 31 5.86 6.47 1.57
CA ALA A 31 6.46 5.77 0.43
C ALA A 31 5.41 4.93 -0.29
N ALA A 32 5.27 5.10 -1.60
CA ALA A 32 4.34 4.33 -2.41
C ALA A 32 4.86 4.07 -3.83
N ASP A 33 4.22 3.13 -4.52
CA ASP A 33 4.51 2.84 -5.92
C ASP A 33 4.19 4.01 -6.85
N LYS A 34 4.89 4.04 -7.99
CA LYS A 34 4.67 4.98 -9.09
C LYS A 34 3.22 5.02 -9.59
N ALA A 35 2.47 3.94 -9.42
CA ALA A 35 1.04 3.88 -9.76
C ALA A 35 0.22 4.93 -8.98
N TYR A 36 0.59 5.19 -7.72
CA TYR A 36 -0.05 6.16 -6.82
C TYR A 36 0.39 7.61 -7.07
N ASP A 37 1.16 7.87 -8.14
CA ASP A 37 1.41 9.22 -8.64
C ASP A 37 0.12 9.78 -9.29
N ALA A 38 -0.82 10.18 -8.43
CA ALA A 38 -2.06 10.85 -8.79
C ALA A 38 -2.11 12.23 -8.13
N ASN A 39 -2.57 13.24 -8.87
CA ASN A 39 -2.60 14.62 -8.37
C ASN A 39 -3.45 14.77 -7.11
N ALA A 40 -4.59 14.08 -7.03
CA ALA A 40 -5.44 14.08 -5.85
C ALA A 40 -4.72 13.55 -4.60
N ILE A 41 -3.96 12.46 -4.73
CA ILE A 41 -3.17 11.87 -3.63
C ILE A 41 -2.09 12.84 -3.19
N LEU A 42 -1.32 13.40 -4.12
CA LEU A 42 -0.23 14.32 -3.78
C LEU A 42 -0.74 15.63 -3.16
N GLN A 43 -1.85 16.17 -3.65
CA GLN A 43 -2.48 17.35 -3.07
C GLN A 43 -2.95 17.08 -1.64
N HIS A 44 -3.55 15.91 -1.40
CA HIS A 44 -3.96 15.50 -0.07
C HIS A 44 -2.75 15.38 0.88
N LEU A 45 -1.68 14.69 0.47
CA LEU A 45 -0.46 14.58 1.26
C LEU A 45 0.16 15.95 1.56
N LYS A 46 0.20 16.84 0.56
CA LYS A 46 0.69 18.21 0.73
C LYS A 46 -0.16 19.00 1.72
N SER A 47 -1.49 18.87 1.67
CA SER A 47 -2.42 19.55 2.59
C SER A 47 -2.24 19.10 4.05
N LEU A 48 -1.81 17.84 4.24
CA LEU A 48 -1.53 17.27 5.56
C LEU A 48 -0.08 17.46 6.02
N GLY A 49 0.77 18.08 5.20
CA GLY A 49 2.20 18.24 5.49
C GLY A 49 3.01 16.93 5.42
N ILE A 50 2.49 15.90 4.77
CA ILE A 50 3.13 14.59 4.64
C ILE A 50 4.09 14.60 3.45
N HIS A 51 5.35 14.19 3.66
CA HIS A 51 6.33 14.12 2.58
C HIS A 51 6.06 12.91 1.64
N ALA A 52 5.76 13.20 0.37
CA ALA A 52 5.42 12.17 -0.62
C ALA A 52 6.68 11.56 -1.28
N VAL A 53 7.09 10.37 -0.82
CA VAL A 53 8.20 9.57 -1.38
C VAL A 53 7.63 8.62 -2.45
N ILE A 54 7.10 9.22 -3.52
CA ILE A 54 6.45 8.51 -4.63
C ILE A 54 7.16 8.89 -5.93
N PRO A 55 7.71 7.93 -6.69
CA PRO A 55 8.31 8.20 -7.98
C PRO A 55 7.32 8.88 -8.92
N SER A 56 7.80 9.82 -9.73
CA SER A 56 6.97 10.46 -10.74
C SER A 56 6.71 9.51 -11.92
N LYS A 57 5.51 9.56 -12.49
CA LYS A 57 5.21 8.91 -13.77
C LYS A 57 6.10 9.47 -14.88
N GLU A 58 6.48 8.63 -15.84
CA GLU A 58 7.32 9.03 -16.99
C GLU A 58 6.67 10.15 -17.81
N ASN A 59 5.35 10.12 -17.93
CA ASN A 59 4.57 11.09 -18.70
C ASN A 59 4.32 12.41 -17.95
N ARG A 60 4.90 12.60 -16.76
CA ARG A 60 4.73 13.82 -15.98
C ARG A 60 5.69 14.89 -16.49
N LEU A 61 5.17 16.09 -16.78
CA LEU A 61 5.95 17.24 -17.26
C LEU A 61 7.04 17.64 -16.26
N GLU A 62 6.69 17.67 -14.97
CA GLU A 62 7.63 17.99 -13.89
C GLU A 62 7.97 16.74 -13.09
N GLN A 63 9.22 16.29 -13.18
CA GLN A 63 9.70 15.18 -12.37
C GLN A 63 10.08 15.68 -10.97
N ARG A 64 9.50 15.06 -9.94
CA ARG A 64 9.82 15.34 -8.55
C ARG A 64 11.11 14.63 -8.15
N THR A 65 11.96 15.30 -7.37
CA THR A 65 13.10 14.67 -6.72
C THR A 65 12.62 13.59 -5.77
N LEU A 66 13.15 12.38 -5.91
CA LEU A 66 12.84 11.24 -5.05
C LEU A 66 13.99 11.00 -4.08
N ASP A 67 13.68 10.98 -2.78
CA ASP A 67 14.61 10.46 -1.78
C ASP A 67 14.74 8.94 -1.94
N LYS A 68 15.84 8.51 -2.56
CA LYS A 68 16.12 7.09 -2.84
C LYS A 68 16.27 6.28 -1.56
N HIS A 69 16.79 6.87 -0.48
CA HIS A 69 17.01 6.17 0.77
C HIS A 69 15.68 5.88 1.45
N LEU A 70 14.79 6.87 1.52
CA LEU A 70 13.43 6.64 2.04
C LEU A 70 12.63 5.70 1.15
N TYR A 71 12.79 5.79 -0.17
CA TYR A 71 12.09 4.90 -1.10
C TYR A 71 12.56 3.44 -0.98
N ALA A 72 13.84 3.20 -0.69
CA ALA A 72 14.38 1.85 -0.48
C ALA A 72 13.72 1.10 0.69
N SER A 73 13.13 1.82 1.66
CA SER A 73 12.41 1.20 2.78
C SER A 73 11.21 0.36 2.32
N ARG A 74 10.68 0.61 1.11
CA ARG A 74 9.60 -0.19 0.51
C ARG A 74 9.98 -1.66 0.30
N ASN A 75 11.26 -1.99 0.16
CA ASN A 75 11.70 -3.39 0.10
C ASN A 75 11.27 -4.20 1.34
N LEU A 76 11.12 -3.57 2.50
CA LEU A 76 10.56 -4.24 3.69
C LEU A 76 9.10 -4.66 3.46
N ILE A 77 8.31 -3.77 2.86
CA ILE A 77 6.90 -4.02 2.50
C ILE A 77 6.82 -5.08 1.41
N GLU A 78 7.66 -5.03 0.38
CA GLU A 78 7.72 -6.03 -0.69
C GLU A 78 8.07 -7.43 -0.13
N ARG A 79 9.08 -7.52 0.73
CA ARG A 79 9.44 -8.78 1.42
C ARG A 79 8.30 -9.31 2.29
N PHE A 80 7.60 -8.42 2.97
CA PHE A 80 6.42 -8.78 3.76
C PHE A 80 5.31 -9.39 2.89
N PHE A 81 4.97 -8.75 1.76
CA PHE A 81 4.00 -9.32 0.82
C PHE A 81 4.48 -10.62 0.18
N CYS A 82 5.77 -10.77 -0.10
CA CYS A 82 6.34 -12.05 -0.54
C CYS A 82 6.14 -13.15 0.52
N ARG A 83 6.35 -12.85 1.80
CA ARG A 83 6.13 -13.82 2.90
C ARG A 83 4.65 -14.17 3.05
N ILE A 84 3.74 -13.20 2.93
CA ILE A 84 2.29 -13.46 2.89
C ILE A 84 1.93 -14.39 1.73
N LYS A 85 2.52 -14.18 0.55
CA LYS A 85 2.26 -15.01 -0.65
C LYS A 85 2.82 -16.43 -0.55
N GLN A 86 3.64 -16.77 0.45
CA GLN A 86 4.01 -18.16 0.71
C GLN A 86 2.80 -19.00 1.15
N PHE A 87 1.79 -18.37 1.73
CA PHE A 87 0.53 -19.01 2.09
C PHE A 87 -0.33 -19.15 0.84
N ARG A 88 -0.35 -20.36 0.26
CA ARG A 88 -1.05 -20.65 -1.01
C ARG A 88 -2.50 -20.15 -1.01
N ARG A 89 -3.22 -20.28 0.10
CA ARG A 89 -4.60 -19.77 0.26
C ARG A 89 -4.74 -18.27 0.02
N VAL A 90 -3.77 -17.47 0.50
CA VAL A 90 -3.74 -16.02 0.25
C VAL A 90 -3.35 -15.74 -1.20
N ALA A 91 -2.30 -16.40 -1.69
CA ALA A 91 -1.74 -16.15 -3.01
C ALA A 91 -2.73 -16.40 -4.15
N THR A 92 -3.49 -17.50 -4.08
CA THR A 92 -4.45 -17.88 -5.14
C THR A 92 -5.86 -17.37 -4.89
N ARG A 93 -6.12 -16.70 -3.74
CA ARG A 93 -7.47 -16.26 -3.32
C ARG A 93 -8.52 -17.38 -3.43
N TYR A 94 -8.29 -18.51 -2.76
CA TYR A 94 -9.21 -19.66 -2.82
C TYR A 94 -10.59 -19.37 -2.24
N ASP A 95 -10.66 -18.48 -1.24
CA ASP A 95 -11.90 -18.14 -0.56
C ASP A 95 -12.83 -17.31 -1.45
N LYS A 96 -14.04 -17.81 -1.69
CA LYS A 96 -15.06 -17.12 -2.49
C LYS A 96 -15.70 -15.94 -1.74
N LEU A 97 -15.72 -15.99 -0.41
CA LEU A 97 -16.28 -14.95 0.43
C LEU A 97 -15.16 -14.00 0.89
N SER A 98 -15.36 -12.70 0.69
CA SER A 98 -14.40 -11.66 1.04
C SER A 98 -14.04 -11.66 2.53
N GLU A 99 -15.00 -11.97 3.41
CA GLU A 99 -14.80 -12.03 4.86
C GLU A 99 -13.84 -13.16 5.27
N HIS A 100 -13.97 -14.34 4.67
CA HIS A 100 -13.07 -15.47 4.93
C HIS A 100 -11.66 -15.17 4.42
N PHE A 101 -11.56 -14.58 3.22
CA PHE A 101 -10.27 -14.13 2.69
C PHE A 101 -9.61 -13.09 3.60
N ALA A 102 -10.35 -12.06 4.02
CA ALA A 102 -9.85 -11.02 4.93
C ALA A 102 -9.38 -11.60 6.27
N SER A 103 -10.15 -12.53 6.83
CA SER A 103 -9.81 -13.20 8.09
C SER A 103 -8.53 -14.01 7.95
N PHE A 104 -8.36 -14.73 6.84
CA PHE A 104 -7.16 -15.53 6.59
C PHE A 104 -5.92 -14.65 6.32
N VAL A 105 -6.09 -13.51 5.64
CA VAL A 105 -5.04 -12.49 5.51
C VAL A 105 -4.64 -11.96 6.88
N ALA A 106 -5.59 -11.57 7.73
CA ALA A 106 -5.31 -11.06 9.07
C ALA A 106 -4.59 -12.11 9.93
N LEU A 107 -5.01 -13.38 9.87
CA LEU A 107 -4.33 -14.49 10.56
C LEU A 107 -2.89 -14.66 10.08
N THR A 108 -2.67 -14.62 8.76
CA THR A 108 -1.34 -14.74 8.14
C THR A 108 -0.42 -13.59 8.59
N VAL A 109 -0.94 -12.37 8.62
CA VAL A 109 -0.21 -11.18 9.09
C VAL A 109 0.15 -11.31 10.57
N ALA A 110 -0.78 -11.75 11.41
CA ALA A 110 -0.53 -11.96 12.84
C ALA A 110 0.54 -13.05 13.07
N PHE A 111 0.50 -14.14 12.30
CA PHE A 111 1.50 -15.20 12.38
C PHE A 111 2.90 -14.71 11.97
N ILE A 112 3.01 -13.96 10.87
CA ILE A 112 4.28 -13.38 10.43
C ILE A 112 4.84 -12.37 11.45
N TRP A 113 3.96 -11.64 12.14
CA TRP A 113 4.38 -10.69 13.19
C TRP A 113 4.93 -11.38 14.45
N LEU A 114 4.36 -12.53 14.81
CA LEU A 114 4.76 -13.29 16.01
C LEU A 114 6.03 -14.15 15.81
N CYS A 115 6.40 -14.43 14.55
CA CYS A 115 7.51 -15.33 14.19
C CYS A 115 8.69 -14.59 13.54
#